data_AF-A0A2D9YAM6-F1
#
_entry.id   AF-A0A2D9YAM6-F1
#
_cell.length_a   1.000
_cell.length_b   1.000
_cell.length_c   1.000
_cell.angle_alpha   90.00
_cell.angle_beta   90.00
_cell.angle_gamma   90.00
#
_symmetry.space_group_name_H-M   'P 1'
#
loop_
_entity.id
_entity.type
_entity.pdbx_description
1 polymer ?
#
loop_
_entity_poly.entity_id
_entity_poly.type
_entity_poly.pdbx_seq_one_letter_code
_entity_poly.pdbx_strand_id
1 'polypeptide(L)'
;IGSGWLADKFDNYKLLAAFYSVRGLSLVYLPFSSLDIFYLTLWAIFFGLDFIATIPPTGRFCSKFFGSIDGPIAFAWIFSIHQIGAAGAAYGAGRTRDIFLTYEPVFLVAGIACFIATVLLLGFRLTPQSQLTFSS
;
A
#
# COMPACT_ATOMS: atom_id res chain seq x y z
N ILE A 1 -10.83 -11.02 -4.58
CA ILE A 1 -10.75 -12.51 -4.57
C ILE A 1 -9.29 -12.99 -4.60
N GLY A 2 -8.45 -12.50 -5.55
CA GLY A 2 -7.04 -12.92 -5.67
C GLY A 2 -6.15 -12.62 -4.46
N SER A 3 -6.16 -11.39 -3.94
CA SER A 3 -5.30 -11.01 -2.79
C SER A 3 -5.64 -11.74 -1.49
N GLY A 4 -6.90 -12.12 -1.28
CA GLY A 4 -7.33 -12.94 -0.14
C GLY A 4 -6.77 -14.36 -0.23
N TRP A 5 -6.90 -15.00 -1.40
CA TRP A 5 -6.31 -16.31 -1.65
C TRP A 5 -4.78 -16.30 -1.50
N LEU A 6 -4.12 -15.23 -1.95
CA LEU A 6 -2.69 -15.04 -1.75
C LEU A 6 -2.36 -14.91 -0.26
N ALA A 7 -3.08 -14.08 0.49
CA ALA A 7 -2.88 -13.83 1.92
C ALA A 7 -3.06 -15.10 2.79
N ASP A 8 -3.86 -16.04 2.30
CA ASP A 8 -4.07 -17.33 2.95
C ASP A 8 -2.91 -18.31 2.72
N LYS A 9 -2.19 -18.19 1.59
CA LYS A 9 -1.18 -19.17 1.16
C LYS A 9 0.26 -18.70 1.31
N PHE A 10 0.51 -17.41 1.24
CA PHE A 10 1.85 -16.84 1.22
C PHE A 10 2.12 -15.97 2.45
N ASP A 11 3.40 -15.70 2.68
CA ASP A 11 3.86 -14.80 3.73
C ASP A 11 3.31 -13.38 3.48
N ASN A 12 2.44 -12.92 4.39
CA ASN A 12 1.78 -11.62 4.31
C ASN A 12 2.76 -10.44 4.30
N TYR A 13 3.96 -10.57 4.90
CA TYR A 13 4.98 -9.54 4.83
C TYR A 13 5.49 -9.34 3.42
N LYS A 14 5.81 -10.46 2.76
CA LYS A 14 6.34 -10.44 1.39
C LYS A 14 5.27 -9.97 0.41
N LEU A 15 4.02 -10.38 0.61
CA LEU A 15 2.89 -9.88 -0.18
C LEU A 15 2.71 -8.37 -0.02
N LEU A 16 2.66 -7.86 1.22
CA LEU A 16 2.53 -6.42 1.46
C LEU A 16 3.72 -5.66 0.86
N ALA A 17 4.95 -6.13 1.09
CA ALA A 17 6.15 -5.51 0.51
C ALA A 17 6.11 -5.51 -1.03
N ALA A 18 5.63 -6.58 -1.65
CA ALA A 18 5.48 -6.66 -3.10
C ALA A 18 4.42 -5.67 -3.61
N PHE A 19 3.22 -5.65 -3.01
CA PHE A 19 2.15 -4.72 -3.39
C PHE A 19 2.56 -3.27 -3.22
N TYR A 20 3.17 -2.89 -2.09
CA TYR A 20 3.67 -1.52 -1.90
C TYR A 20 4.80 -1.17 -2.87
N SER A 21 5.70 -2.09 -3.19
CA SER A 21 6.77 -1.83 -4.18
C SER A 21 6.19 -1.58 -5.57
N VAL A 22 5.26 -2.45 -5.99
CA VAL A 22 4.58 -2.34 -7.28
C VAL A 22 3.77 -1.04 -7.37
N ARG A 23 3.02 -0.70 -6.32
CA ARG A 23 2.30 0.57 -6.21
C ARG A 23 3.23 1.77 -6.28
N GLY A 24 4.34 1.73 -5.55
CA GLY A 24 5.35 2.79 -5.53
C GLY A 24 5.94 3.03 -6.91
N LEU A 25 6.36 1.96 -7.59
CA LEU A 25 6.87 2.03 -8.97
C LEU A 25 5.84 2.62 -9.93
N SER A 26 4.59 2.16 -9.83
CA SER A 26 3.48 2.63 -10.67
C SER A 26 3.20 4.13 -10.49
N LEU A 27 3.20 4.62 -9.24
CA LEU A 27 2.98 6.03 -8.92
C LEU A 27 4.15 6.91 -9.34
N VAL A 28 5.40 6.45 -9.15
CA VAL A 28 6.58 7.19 -9.61
C VAL A 28 6.65 7.25 -11.13
N TYR A 29 6.28 6.17 -11.82
CA TYR A 29 6.31 6.12 -13.28
C TYR A 29 5.27 7.03 -13.93
N LEU A 30 4.08 7.15 -13.34
CA LEU A 30 2.93 7.80 -13.99
C LEU A 30 3.22 9.22 -14.51
N PRO A 31 3.84 10.15 -13.74
CA PRO A 31 4.18 11.49 -14.24
C PRO A 31 5.12 11.52 -15.44
N PHE A 32 5.91 10.46 -15.64
CA PHE A 32 6.85 10.34 -16.77
C PHE A 32 6.27 9.60 -17.97
N SER A 33 5.02 9.12 -17.88
CA SER A 33 4.30 8.57 -19.03
C SER A 33 3.81 9.66 -19.98
N SER A 34 3.34 9.30 -21.18
CA SER A 34 2.74 10.28 -22.11
C SER A 34 1.42 10.85 -21.61
N LEU A 35 0.86 10.34 -20.50
CA LEU A 35 -0.40 10.75 -19.88
C LEU A 35 -1.60 10.81 -20.86
N ASP A 36 -1.51 10.12 -22.00
CA ASP A 36 -2.62 9.99 -22.93
C ASP A 36 -3.64 8.96 -22.41
N ILE A 37 -4.81 8.94 -23.04
CA ILE A 37 -5.92 8.09 -22.61
C ILE A 37 -5.56 6.60 -22.59
N PHE A 38 -4.67 6.15 -23.48
CA PHE A 38 -4.27 4.75 -23.53
C PHE A 38 -3.41 4.38 -22.31
N TYR A 39 -2.35 5.15 -22.02
CA TYR A 39 -1.50 4.88 -20.85
C TYR A 39 -2.24 5.11 -19.53
N LEU A 40 -3.10 6.12 -19.45
CA LEU A 40 -3.94 6.35 -18.27
C LEU A 40 -4.93 5.21 -18.04
N THR A 41 -5.52 4.66 -19.10
CA THR A 41 -6.43 3.51 -18.99
C THR A 41 -5.67 2.26 -18.55
N LEU A 42 -4.53 1.98 -19.16
CA LEU A 42 -3.69 0.84 -18.77
C LEU A 42 -3.23 0.95 -17.32
N TRP A 43 -2.77 2.14 -16.91
CA TRP A 43 -2.42 2.43 -15.54
C TRP A 43 -3.61 2.26 -14.59
N ALA A 44 -4.79 2.78 -14.93
CA ALA A 44 -5.98 2.66 -14.09
C ALA A 44 -6.42 1.20 -13.88
N ILE A 45 -6.32 0.35 -14.91
CA ILE A 45 -6.59 -1.09 -14.78
C ILE A 45 -5.57 -1.72 -13.81
N PHE A 46 -4.29 -1.47 -14.05
CA PHE A 46 -3.21 -2.03 -13.23
C PHE A 46 -3.30 -1.58 -11.77
N PHE A 47 -3.38 -0.26 -11.57
CA PHE A 47 -3.47 0.37 -10.27
C PHE A 47 -4.78 -0.01 -9.58
N GLY A 48 -5.89 -0.15 -10.31
CA GLY A 48 -7.17 -0.61 -9.78
C GLY A 48 -7.13 -2.03 -9.24
N LEU A 49 -6.42 -2.94 -9.92
CA LEU A 49 -6.19 -4.30 -9.41
C LEU A 49 -5.37 -4.31 -8.12
N ASP A 50 -4.38 -3.43 -8.05
CA ASP A 50 -3.53 -3.29 -6.86
C ASP A 50 -4.24 -2.56 -5.72
N PHE A 51 -5.13 -1.60 -6.01
CA PHE A 51 -5.66 -0.61 -5.04
C PHE A 51 -6.12 -1.22 -3.71
N ILE A 52 -6.88 -2.32 -3.78
CA ILE A 52 -7.42 -3.05 -2.62
C ILE A 52 -6.61 -4.30 -2.22
N ALA A 53 -5.52 -4.60 -2.91
CA ALA A 53 -4.75 -5.84 -2.74
C ALA A 53 -4.12 -5.98 -1.35
N THR A 54 -3.80 -4.87 -0.69
CA THR A 54 -3.19 -4.85 0.65
C THR A 54 -4.19 -5.13 1.78
N ILE A 55 -5.50 -5.04 1.53
CA ILE A 55 -6.52 -5.17 2.59
C ILE A 55 -6.49 -6.57 3.22
N PRO A 56 -6.63 -7.69 2.47
CA PRO A 56 -6.63 -9.02 3.10
C PRO A 56 -5.31 -9.39 3.80
N PRO A 57 -4.12 -9.14 3.20
CA PRO A 57 -2.85 -9.39 3.88
C PRO A 57 -2.69 -8.58 5.18
N THR A 58 -3.14 -7.31 5.20
CA THR A 58 -3.08 -6.47 6.42
C THR A 58 -3.98 -7.03 7.52
N GLY A 59 -5.21 -7.42 7.17
CA GLY A 59 -6.12 -8.05 8.13
C GLY A 59 -5.55 -9.35 8.70
N ARG A 60 -5.04 -10.24 7.84
CA ARG A 60 -4.38 -11.49 8.25
C ARG A 60 -3.15 -11.24 9.12
N PHE A 61 -2.33 -10.25 8.77
CA PHE A 61 -1.19 -9.84 9.57
C PHE A 61 -1.61 -9.41 10.97
N CYS A 62 -2.63 -8.54 11.09
CA CYS A 62 -3.13 -8.09 12.38
C CYS A 62 -3.67 -9.24 13.23
N SER A 63 -4.49 -10.11 12.64
CA SER A 63 -5.04 -11.28 13.35
C SER A 63 -3.97 -12.27 13.81
N LYS A 64 -2.92 -12.49 13.02
CA LYS A 64 -1.81 -13.38 13.41
C LYS A 64 -0.95 -12.76 14.51
N PHE A 65 -0.69 -11.45 14.45
CA PHE A 65 0.22 -10.80 15.39
C PHE A 65 -0.44 -10.47 16.74
N PHE A 66 -1.64 -9.90 16.71
CA PHE A 66 -2.36 -9.46 17.92
C PHE A 66 -3.38 -10.48 18.41
N GLY A 67 -3.58 -11.59 17.68
CA GLY A 67 -4.58 -12.61 18.02
C GLY A 67 -5.98 -12.27 17.51
N SER A 68 -6.93 -13.15 17.83
CA SER A 68 -8.31 -13.10 17.29
C SER A 68 -9.16 -11.98 17.88
N ILE A 69 -8.87 -11.53 19.11
CA ILE A 69 -9.61 -10.47 19.81
C ILE A 69 -9.04 -9.09 19.45
N ASP A 70 -7.73 -8.90 19.62
CA ASP A 70 -7.10 -7.59 19.43
C ASP A 70 -6.71 -7.30 17.97
N GLY A 71 -6.60 -8.34 17.12
CA GLY A 71 -6.31 -8.20 15.70
C GLY A 71 -7.28 -7.30 14.93
N PRO A 72 -8.61 -7.52 15.04
CA PRO A 72 -9.59 -6.62 14.44
C PRO A 72 -9.50 -5.17 14.95
N ILE A 73 -9.16 -4.97 16.22
CA ILE A 73 -9.00 -3.63 16.83
C ILE A 73 -7.78 -2.93 16.22
N ALA A 74 -6.65 -3.62 16.11
CA ALA A 74 -5.44 -3.10 15.46
C ALA A 74 -5.71 -2.74 13.98
N PHE A 75 -6.42 -3.62 13.26
CA PHE A 75 -6.80 -3.36 11.87
C PHE A 75 -7.70 -2.12 11.75
N ALA A 76 -8.66 -1.93 12.66
CA ALA A 76 -9.54 -0.75 12.66
C ALA A 76 -8.76 0.55 12.86
N TRP A 77 -7.75 0.57 13.75
CA TRP A 77 -6.87 1.73 13.92
C TRP A 77 -6.01 2.00 12.70
N ILE A 78 -5.43 0.95 12.09
CA ILE A 78 -4.67 1.07 10.84
C ILE A 78 -5.56 1.65 9.73
N PHE A 79 -6.78 1.15 9.59
CA PHE A 79 -7.75 1.65 8.62
C PHE A 79 -8.12 3.12 8.88
N SER A 80 -8.31 3.51 10.15
CA SER A 80 -8.62 4.89 10.53
C SER A 80 -7.47 5.85 10.16
N ILE A 81 -6.23 5.46 10.45
CA ILE A 81 -5.04 6.24 10.06
C ILE A 81 -4.91 6.29 8.53
N HIS A 82 -5.24 5.20 7.82
CA HIS A 82 -5.27 5.19 6.36
C HIS A 82 -6.27 6.20 5.80
N GLN A 83 -7.46 6.36 6.40
CA GLN A 83 -8.43 7.37 5.96
C GLN A 83 -7.90 8.80 6.13
N ILE A 84 -7.20 9.08 7.23
CA ILE A 84 -6.54 10.38 7.45
C ILE A 84 -5.48 10.62 6.36
N GLY A 85 -4.65 9.62 6.08
CA GLY A 85 -3.65 9.68 5.00
C GLY A 85 -4.28 9.88 3.62
N ALA A 86 -5.39 9.19 3.33
CA ALA A 86 -6.13 9.32 2.08
C ALA A 86 -6.72 10.73 1.91
N ALA A 87 -7.30 11.30 2.98
CA ALA A 87 -7.77 12.68 3.00
C ALA A 87 -6.61 13.67 2.76
N GLY A 88 -5.46 13.45 3.40
CA GLY A 88 -4.25 14.25 3.18
C GLY A 88 -3.74 14.17 1.74
N ALA A 89 -3.71 12.98 1.14
CA ALA A 89 -3.30 12.79 -0.25
C ALA A 89 -4.27 13.46 -1.24
N ALA A 90 -5.58 13.34 -1.01
CA ALA A 90 -6.59 13.99 -1.83
C ALA A 90 -6.49 15.53 -1.78
N TYR A 91 -6.34 16.09 -0.56
CA TYR A 91 -6.10 17.50 -0.37
C TYR A 91 -4.79 17.96 -1.04
N GLY A 92 -3.72 17.20 -0.83
CA GLY A 92 -2.40 17.45 -1.44
C GLY A 92 -2.44 17.45 -2.97
N ALA A 93 -3.22 16.55 -3.58
CA ALA A 93 -3.41 16.52 -5.03
C ALA A 93 -4.06 17.80 -5.55
N GLY A 94 -5.13 18.28 -4.88
CA GLY A 94 -5.77 19.55 -5.21
C GLY A 94 -4.79 20.73 -5.09
N ARG A 95 -4.09 20.82 -3.96
CA ARG A 95 -3.11 21.90 -3.72
C ARG A 95 -1.95 21.89 -4.71
N THR A 96 -1.47 20.70 -5.08
CA THR A 96 -0.39 20.55 -6.06
C THR A 96 -0.86 21.04 -7.43
N ARG A 97 -2.09 20.68 -7.82
CA ARG A 97 -2.69 21.17 -9.07
C ARG A 97 -2.84 22.68 -9.09
N ASP A 98 -3.28 23.28 -7.98
CA ASP A 98 -3.50 24.73 -7.90
C ASP A 98 -2.20 25.54 -7.97
N ILE A 99 -1.13 25.09 -7.30
CA ILE A 99 0.14 25.83 -7.23
C ILE A 99 1.04 25.54 -8.43
N PHE A 100 1.21 24.27 -8.76
CA PHE A 100 2.24 23.83 -9.72
C PHE A 100 1.66 23.51 -11.10
N LEU A 101 0.33 23.55 -11.27
CA LEU A 101 -0.37 23.17 -12.50
C LEU A 101 -0.04 21.73 -12.96
N THR A 102 0.38 20.86 -12.04
CA THR A 102 0.69 19.45 -12.29
C THR A 102 0.27 18.61 -11.07
N TYR A 103 0.17 17.29 -11.25
CA TYR A 103 0.00 16.32 -10.15
C TYR A 103 1.29 15.58 -9.81
N GLU A 104 2.39 15.86 -10.53
CA GLU A 104 3.66 15.14 -10.38
C GLU A 104 4.15 15.07 -8.91
N PRO A 105 4.26 16.18 -8.14
CA PRO A 105 4.73 16.11 -6.76
C PRO A 105 3.92 15.17 -5.87
N VAL A 106 2.58 15.16 -5.98
CA VAL A 106 1.76 14.29 -5.14
C VAL A 106 1.94 12.82 -5.50
N PHE A 107 2.10 12.50 -6.79
CA PHE A 107 2.36 11.13 -7.24
C PHE A 107 3.75 10.64 -6.79
N LEU A 108 4.78 11.48 -6.89
CA LEU A 108 6.12 11.15 -6.42
C LEU A 108 6.15 10.94 -4.90
N VAL A 109 5.53 11.83 -4.12
CA VAL A 109 5.45 11.70 -2.66
C VAL A 109 4.70 10.43 -2.26
N ALA A 110 3.56 10.13 -2.92
CA ALA A 110 2.80 8.91 -2.66
C ALA A 110 3.62 7.65 -3.02
N GLY A 111 4.38 7.69 -4.11
CA GLY A 111 5.28 6.62 -4.52
C GLY A 111 6.41 6.38 -3.51
N ILE A 112 7.05 7.45 -3.04
CA ILE A 112 8.08 7.40 -1.98
C ILE A 112 7.49 6.82 -0.69
N ALA A 113 6.29 7.24 -0.28
CA ALA A 113 5.61 6.69 0.89
C ALA A 113 5.38 5.18 0.77
N CYS A 114 5.06 4.69 -0.44
CA CYS A 114 4.96 3.25 -0.69
C CYS A 114 6.31 2.53 -0.54
N PHE A 115 7.41 3.12 -1.01
CA PHE A 115 8.73 2.53 -0.81
C PHE A 115 9.18 2.53 0.65
N ILE A 116 8.85 3.59 1.41
CA ILE A 116 9.06 3.61 2.86
C ILE A 116 8.29 2.44 3.51
N ALA A 117 7.03 2.23 3.14
CA ALA A 117 6.25 1.10 3.64
C ALA A 117 6.89 -0.26 3.28
N THR A 118 7.39 -0.43 2.05
CA THR A 118 8.14 -1.62 1.65
C THR A 118 9.35 -1.85 2.56
N VAL A 119 10.18 -0.83 2.78
CA VAL A 119 11.38 -0.94 3.62
C VAL A 119 11.02 -1.27 5.06
N LEU A 120 9.98 -0.64 5.62
CA LEU A 120 9.49 -0.92 6.97
C LEU A 120 8.99 -2.37 7.12
N LEU A 121 8.28 -2.89 6.12
CA LEU A 121 7.79 -4.28 6.14
C LEU A 121 8.92 -5.30 6.05
N LEU A 122 9.89 -5.06 5.17
CA LEU A 122 11.08 -5.92 5.05
C LEU A 122 11.93 -5.84 6.32
N GLY A 123 12.14 -4.64 6.87
CA GLY A 123 12.83 -4.43 8.14
C GLY A 123 12.14 -5.14 9.30
N PHE A 124 10.81 -5.04 9.39
CA PHE A 124 10.03 -5.77 10.39
C PHE A 124 10.23 -7.28 10.27
N ARG A 125 10.24 -7.84 9.05
CA ARG A 125 10.41 -9.28 8.83
C ARG A 125 11.74 -9.81 9.39
N LEU A 126 12.76 -8.97 9.46
CA LEU A 126 14.07 -9.33 10.01
C LEU A 126 14.12 -9.31 11.54
N THR A 127 13.09 -8.78 12.21
CA THR A 127 13.06 -8.71 13.69
C THR A 127 12.85 -10.09 14.33
N PRO A 128 13.44 -10.35 15.52
CA PRO A 128 13.23 -11.60 16.25
C PRO A 128 11.75 -11.87 16.54
N GLN A 129 10.99 -10.82 16.87
CA GLN A 129 9.56 -10.92 17.13
C GLN A 129 8.79 -11.43 15.90
N SER A 130 9.11 -10.93 14.71
CA SER A 130 8.51 -11.42 13.46
C SER A 130 8.82 -12.88 13.20
N GLN A 131 10.05 -13.31 13.49
CA GLN A 131 10.44 -14.71 13.30
C GLN A 131 9.64 -15.61 14.23
N LEU A 132 9.54 -15.26 15.52
CA LEU A 132 8.81 -16.05 16.52
C LEU A 132 7.30 -16.15 16.24
N THR A 133 6.66 -15.06 15.82
CA THR A 133 5.21 -15.03 15.62
C THR A 133 4.75 -15.71 14.32
N PHE A 134 5.66 -15.91 13.34
CA PHE A 134 5.29 -16.37 11.98
C PHE A 134 6.12 -17.55 11.46
N SER A 135 6.93 -18.20 12.29
CA SER A 135 7.68 -19.43 11.92
C SER A 135 6.93 -20.74 12.19
N SER A 136 5.70 -20.68 12.69
CA SER A 136 4.84 -21.83 13.04
C SER A 136 3.75 -22.08 12.01
#